data_AF-A0ABD0M481-F1
#
_entry.id   AF-A0ABD0M481-F1
#
_cell.length_a   1.000
_cell.length_b   1.000
_cell.length_c   1.000
_cell.angle_alpha   90.00
_cell.angle_beta   90.00
_cell.angle_gamma   90.00
#
_symmetry.space_group_name_H-M   'P 1'
#
loop_
_entity.id
_entity.type
_entity.pdbx_description
1 polymer ?
#
loop_
_entity_poly.entity_id
_entity_poly.type
_entity_poly.pdbx_seq_one_letter_code
_entity_poly.pdbx_strand_id
1 'polypeptide(L)'
;MAAKGKQTRTFVCSCFFEDNLYIKKYRMHVSYRNKKTFMETCAKELRLRGCVTDAQFAEVIEEIESEISRRRALGEVSLQRRAMITEEYVPLHEDVYQLQESFLDPQFLDLVSDISSVDCLKKQLQEVEFCHRLLEELEHIEQSSCPKGRPNTMNSYGVLLDEYGFDNGLLTPLREIYLMPLTSVLFPDCGGGCLDSHKAFTVIYSTSHDHDLSCHYDNAEVTLNVCLGYEGFTGGDLYFHGMKDEDEWTRQKLHCQHHLGWGILHRGAHMHGADPLISGTRCNLIMWMRASSVRNKQCPMCGQPPKLVEMYGADDGYRLDKGRELEGAKGNEASQSDPVDRDVDVCRLL
;
A
#
# COMPACT_ATOMS: atom_id res chain seq x y z
N MET A 1 20.57 6.13 -29.44
CA MET A 1 19.10 6.00 -29.55
C MET A 1 18.65 5.03 -28.46
N ALA A 2 18.16 5.57 -27.33
CA ALA A 2 17.63 4.74 -26.26
C ALA A 2 16.40 3.98 -26.79
N ALA A 3 16.41 2.66 -26.66
CA ALA A 3 15.23 1.85 -26.94
C ALA A 3 14.09 2.38 -26.07
N LYS A 4 13.03 2.91 -26.69
CA LYS A 4 11.77 3.19 -25.99
C LYS A 4 11.29 1.84 -25.45
N GLY A 5 11.61 1.54 -24.20
CA GLY A 5 11.13 0.36 -23.50
C GLY A 5 9.62 0.30 -23.64
N LYS A 6 9.09 -0.85 -24.03
CA LYS A 6 7.66 -1.08 -24.19
C LYS A 6 7.02 -0.81 -22.82
N GLN A 7 6.32 0.31 -22.68
CA GLN A 7 5.75 0.71 -21.40
C GLN A 7 4.78 -0.38 -20.93
N THR A 8 5.04 -0.96 -19.77
CA THR A 8 4.18 -1.99 -19.19
C THR A 8 2.81 -1.38 -18.95
N ARG A 9 1.78 -1.99 -19.53
CA ARG A 9 0.39 -1.55 -19.32
C ARG A 9 0.00 -1.87 -17.89
N THR A 10 -0.44 -0.84 -17.17
CA THR A 10 -0.87 -0.96 -15.77
C THR A 10 -2.36 -0.64 -15.66
N PHE A 11 -3.03 -1.29 -14.71
CA PHE A 11 -4.48 -1.24 -14.58
C PHE A 11 -4.90 -0.98 -13.14
N VAL A 12 -6.06 -0.33 -13.00
CA VAL A 12 -6.78 -0.13 -11.74
C VAL A 12 -8.22 -0.65 -11.90
N CYS A 13 -8.90 -0.95 -10.80
CA CYS A 13 -10.34 -1.20 -10.84
C CYS A 13 -11.10 0.14 -10.97
N SER A 14 -12.19 0.19 -11.74
CA SER A 14 -13.01 1.40 -11.93
C SER A 14 -13.52 1.97 -10.62
N CYS A 15 -13.69 1.15 -9.57
CA CYS A 15 -14.08 1.59 -8.23
C CYS A 15 -13.13 2.67 -7.67
N PHE A 16 -11.87 2.70 -8.12
CA PHE A 16 -10.92 3.75 -7.75
C PHE A 16 -11.38 5.16 -8.14
N PHE A 17 -12.15 5.31 -9.23
CA PHE A 17 -12.67 6.62 -9.68
C PHE A 17 -14.10 6.90 -9.20
N GLU A 18 -14.67 5.96 -8.47
CA GLU A 18 -16.11 5.82 -8.39
C GLU A 18 -16.58 5.69 -6.94
N ASP A 19 -15.80 5.02 -6.09
CA ASP A 19 -16.09 4.74 -4.70
C ASP A 19 -15.08 5.38 -3.75
N ASN A 20 -15.45 5.42 -2.46
CA ASN A 20 -14.65 5.97 -1.38
C ASN A 20 -14.16 7.40 -1.66
N LEU A 21 -15.02 8.23 -2.26
CA LEU A 21 -14.76 9.65 -2.49
C LEU A 21 -15.15 10.41 -1.22
N TYR A 22 -14.18 10.99 -0.53
CA TYR A 22 -14.41 11.68 0.74
C TYR A 22 -14.78 13.14 0.52
N ILE A 23 -15.94 13.55 1.03
CA ILE A 23 -16.39 14.94 1.00
C ILE A 23 -16.04 15.59 2.33
N LYS A 24 -15.05 16.50 2.33
CA LYS A 24 -14.44 17.04 3.56
C LYS A 24 -15.44 17.77 4.44
N LYS A 25 -16.23 18.66 3.84
CA LYS A 25 -17.20 19.54 4.52
C LYS A 25 -18.25 18.75 5.31
N TYR A 26 -18.67 17.60 4.79
CA TYR A 26 -19.73 16.76 5.37
C TYR A 26 -19.20 15.48 6.03
N ARG A 27 -17.88 15.27 6.00
CA ARG A 27 -17.16 14.15 6.63
C ARG A 27 -17.79 12.80 6.30
N MET A 28 -17.98 12.55 5.00
CA MET A 28 -18.61 11.31 4.53
C MET A 28 -17.95 10.81 3.25
N HIS A 29 -17.91 9.49 3.08
CA HIS A 29 -17.56 8.85 1.83
C HIS A 29 -18.80 8.65 0.98
N VAL A 30 -18.65 8.82 -0.33
CA VAL A 30 -19.72 8.62 -1.32
C VAL A 30 -19.24 7.81 -2.51
N SER A 31 -20.23 7.28 -3.23
CA SER A 31 -20.09 6.67 -4.54
C SER A 31 -20.62 7.63 -5.61
N TYR A 32 -19.84 7.92 -6.64
CA TYR A 32 -20.21 8.82 -7.73
C TYR A 32 -19.98 8.16 -9.10
N ARG A 33 -21.08 7.90 -9.82
CA ARG A 33 -21.04 7.40 -11.21
C ARG A 33 -21.46 8.45 -12.21
N ASN A 34 -22.48 9.21 -11.85
CA ASN A 34 -22.94 10.40 -12.54
C ASN A 34 -23.81 11.21 -11.57
N LYS A 35 -23.98 12.50 -11.90
CA LYS A 35 -24.78 13.45 -11.11
C LYS A 35 -26.18 12.95 -10.79
N LYS A 36 -26.87 12.29 -11.73
CA LYS A 36 -28.25 11.81 -11.51
C LYS A 36 -28.30 10.76 -10.39
N THR A 37 -27.56 9.66 -10.54
CA THR A 37 -27.52 8.60 -9.50
C THR A 37 -27.01 9.13 -8.16
N PHE A 38 -26.04 10.04 -8.16
CA PHE A 38 -25.52 10.63 -6.93
C PHE A 38 -26.61 11.41 -6.17
N MET A 39 -27.39 12.23 -6.88
CA MET A 39 -28.49 12.97 -6.26
C MET A 39 -29.59 12.04 -5.77
N GLU A 40 -29.86 10.93 -6.45
CA GLU A 40 -30.85 9.93 -6.03
C GLU A 40 -30.42 9.18 -4.75
N THR A 41 -29.12 8.87 -4.59
CA THR A 41 -28.63 8.06 -3.47
C THR A 41 -28.16 8.87 -2.26
N CYS A 42 -27.48 10.00 -2.48
CA CYS A 42 -26.76 10.71 -1.42
C CYS A 42 -27.45 11.99 -0.93
N ALA A 43 -28.38 12.57 -1.71
CA ALA A 43 -28.94 13.89 -1.38
C ALA A 43 -29.68 13.93 -0.04
N LYS A 44 -30.34 12.83 0.36
CA LYS A 44 -31.02 12.74 1.65
C LYS A 44 -30.03 12.87 2.81
N GLU A 45 -28.94 12.11 2.78
CA GLU A 45 -27.92 12.11 3.83
C GLU A 45 -27.18 13.47 3.86
N LEU A 46 -26.84 14.03 2.70
CA LEU A 46 -26.22 15.34 2.60
C LEU A 46 -27.10 16.45 3.20
N ARG A 47 -28.42 16.40 2.99
CA ARG A 47 -29.36 17.35 3.62
C ARG A 47 -29.39 17.22 5.13
N LEU A 48 -29.36 16.00 5.67
CA LEU A 48 -29.27 15.76 7.12
C LEU A 48 -27.99 16.36 7.72
N ARG A 49 -26.93 16.46 6.91
CA ARG A 49 -25.64 17.07 7.27
C ARG A 49 -25.53 18.56 6.91
N GLY A 50 -26.63 19.20 6.50
CA GLY A 50 -26.70 20.64 6.26
C GLY A 50 -26.46 21.12 4.82
N CYS A 51 -26.36 20.20 3.85
CA CYS A 51 -26.33 20.53 2.42
C CYS A 51 -27.77 20.68 1.89
N VAL A 52 -28.32 21.88 1.92
CA VAL A 52 -29.74 22.17 1.65
C VAL A 52 -29.98 23.06 0.43
N THR A 53 -28.97 23.79 -0.05
CA THR A 53 -29.10 24.68 -1.23
C THR A 53 -28.49 24.06 -2.47
N ASP A 54 -28.98 24.46 -3.65
CA ASP A 54 -28.43 24.01 -4.93
C ASP A 54 -26.94 24.41 -5.10
N ALA A 55 -26.55 25.57 -4.55
CA ALA A 55 -25.16 26.01 -4.53
C ALA A 55 -24.27 25.06 -3.70
N GLN A 56 -24.74 24.61 -2.52
CA GLN A 56 -24.00 23.65 -1.71
C GLN A 56 -23.87 22.29 -2.41
N PHE A 57 -24.91 21.84 -3.12
CA PHE A 57 -24.82 20.62 -3.92
C PHE A 57 -23.85 20.76 -5.10
N ALA A 58 -23.80 21.94 -5.74
CA ALA A 58 -22.83 22.21 -6.80
C ALA A 58 -21.38 22.15 -6.28
N GLU A 59 -21.09 22.76 -5.12
CA GLU A 59 -19.78 22.68 -4.46
C GLU A 59 -19.36 21.22 -4.19
N VAL A 60 -20.28 20.38 -3.72
CA VAL A 60 -20.01 18.95 -3.47
C VAL A 60 -19.66 18.20 -4.76
N ILE A 61 -20.40 18.45 -5.83
CA ILE A 61 -20.15 17.80 -7.12
C ILE A 61 -18.80 18.25 -7.68
N GLU A 62 -18.46 19.54 -7.56
CA GLU A 62 -17.17 20.07 -7.99
C GLU A 62 -16.01 19.46 -7.19
N GLU A 63 -16.15 19.29 -5.87
CA GLU A 63 -15.17 18.61 -5.02
C GLU A 63 -14.95 17.15 -5.48
N ILE A 64 -16.05 16.43 -5.74
CA ILE A 64 -16.01 15.05 -6.24
C ILE A 64 -15.32 14.96 -7.60
N GLU A 65 -15.72 15.79 -8.56
CA GLU A 65 -15.17 15.77 -9.92
C GLU A 65 -13.69 16.18 -9.95
N SER A 66 -13.29 17.10 -9.08
CA SER A 66 -11.90 17.47 -8.87
C SER A 66 -11.07 16.30 -8.31
N GLU A 67 -11.60 15.56 -7.33
CA GLU A 67 -10.93 14.37 -6.79
C GLU A 67 -10.81 13.25 -7.82
N ILE A 68 -11.85 13.00 -8.62
CA ILE A 68 -11.81 12.02 -9.71
C ILE A 68 -10.75 12.43 -10.74
N SER A 69 -10.71 13.71 -11.12
CA SER A 69 -9.72 14.24 -12.06
C SER A 69 -8.30 14.08 -11.53
N ARG A 70 -8.08 14.38 -10.24
CA ARG A 70 -6.80 14.16 -9.56
C ARG A 70 -6.40 12.68 -9.59
N ARG A 71 -7.31 11.76 -9.25
CA ARG A 71 -7.06 10.31 -9.28
C ARG A 71 -6.67 9.83 -10.67
N ARG A 72 -7.31 10.34 -11.73
CA ARG A 72 -6.96 10.01 -13.13
C ARG A 72 -5.56 10.50 -13.52
N ALA A 73 -5.16 11.67 -13.02
CA ALA A 73 -3.86 12.26 -13.34
C ALA A 73 -2.69 11.62 -12.56
N LEU A 74 -2.93 10.87 -11.47
CA LEU A 74 -1.87 10.37 -10.58
C LEU A 74 -0.74 9.65 -11.31
N GLY A 75 -1.09 8.79 -12.27
CA GLY A 75 -0.11 7.99 -13.00
C GLY A 75 0.77 8.83 -13.93
N GLU A 76 0.17 9.78 -14.65
CA GLU A 76 0.91 10.72 -15.50
C GLU A 76 1.83 11.62 -14.67
N VAL A 77 1.33 12.14 -13.55
CA VAL A 77 2.13 12.98 -12.64
C VAL A 77 3.29 12.17 -12.05
N SER A 78 3.09 10.90 -11.70
CA SER A 78 4.18 10.03 -11.24
C SER A 78 5.26 9.82 -12.31
N LEU A 79 4.87 9.58 -13.56
CA LEU A 79 5.81 9.46 -14.68
C LEU A 79 6.61 10.76 -14.91
N GLN A 80 5.96 11.92 -14.79
CA GLN A 80 6.64 13.22 -14.89
C GLN A 80 7.66 13.41 -13.76
N ARG A 81 7.31 13.06 -12.52
CA ARG A 81 8.25 13.11 -11.38
C ARG A 81 9.44 12.20 -11.62
N ARG A 82 9.20 10.95 -12.02
CA ARG A 82 10.24 9.96 -12.34
C ARG A 82 11.23 10.46 -13.38
N ALA A 83 10.73 11.11 -14.44
CA ALA A 83 11.58 11.68 -15.47
C ALA A 83 12.49 12.77 -14.91
N MET A 84 11.95 13.70 -14.11
CA MET A 84 12.74 14.76 -13.47
C MET A 84 13.75 14.20 -12.46
N ILE A 85 13.33 13.26 -11.61
CA ILE A 85 14.22 12.60 -10.63
C ILE A 85 15.37 11.90 -11.34
N THR A 86 15.10 11.16 -12.42
CA THR A 86 16.14 10.45 -13.19
C THR A 86 17.16 11.41 -13.81
N GLU A 87 16.75 12.63 -14.15
CA GLU A 87 17.62 13.64 -14.77
C GLU A 87 18.43 14.45 -13.75
N GLU A 88 17.84 14.73 -12.58
CA GLU A 88 18.40 15.71 -11.63
C GLU A 88 18.94 15.11 -10.33
N TYR A 89 18.43 13.97 -9.88
CA TYR A 89 18.80 13.40 -8.59
C TYR A 89 20.11 12.62 -8.67
N VAL A 90 21.00 12.86 -7.70
CA VAL A 90 22.26 12.13 -7.56
C VAL A 90 22.21 11.37 -6.22
N PRO A 91 22.27 10.03 -6.24
CA PRO A 91 22.28 9.24 -5.01
C PRO A 91 23.47 9.56 -4.10
N LEU A 92 23.25 9.54 -2.78
CA LEU A 92 24.32 9.62 -1.77
C LEU A 92 24.97 8.24 -1.55
N HIS A 93 24.16 7.18 -1.57
CA HIS A 93 24.58 5.79 -1.39
C HIS A 93 24.07 4.93 -2.55
N GLU A 94 24.78 4.92 -3.68
CA GLU A 94 24.38 4.16 -4.88
C GLU A 94 24.15 2.65 -4.64
N ASP A 95 24.86 2.07 -3.68
CA ASP A 95 24.79 0.66 -3.37
C ASP A 95 23.53 0.24 -2.60
N VAL A 96 22.81 1.16 -1.93
CA VAL A 96 21.52 0.82 -1.30
C VAL A 96 20.42 0.55 -2.34
N TYR A 97 20.65 0.89 -3.61
CA TYR A 97 19.72 0.61 -4.71
C TYR A 97 19.84 -0.81 -5.26
N GLN A 98 20.84 -1.58 -4.84
CA GLN A 98 21.10 -2.95 -5.30
C GLN A 98 21.09 -3.89 -4.10
N LEU A 99 20.21 -4.89 -4.11
CA LEU A 99 20.11 -5.85 -3.01
C LEU A 99 21.42 -6.65 -2.90
N GLN A 100 21.95 -6.71 -1.68
CA GLN A 100 23.08 -7.55 -1.30
C GLN A 100 22.66 -8.42 -0.12
N GLU A 101 23.15 -9.66 -0.07
CA GLU A 101 22.87 -10.55 1.08
C GLU A 101 23.39 -9.96 2.39
N SER A 102 24.46 -9.15 2.35
CA SER A 102 24.98 -8.41 3.50
C SER A 102 24.01 -7.36 4.06
N PHE A 103 22.90 -7.07 3.39
CA PHE A 103 21.85 -6.19 3.89
C PHE A 103 20.78 -6.95 4.68
N LEU A 104 20.81 -8.28 4.62
CA LEU A 104 19.81 -9.16 5.21
C LEU A 104 20.39 -9.86 6.43
N ASP A 105 19.58 -10.03 7.46
CA ASP A 105 20.00 -10.73 8.67
C ASP A 105 20.37 -12.19 8.34
N PRO A 106 21.51 -12.72 8.85
CA PRO A 106 21.93 -14.09 8.58
C PRO A 106 20.88 -15.15 8.96
N GLN A 107 20.14 -14.96 10.05
CA GLN A 107 19.09 -15.91 10.45
C GLN A 107 17.88 -15.83 9.52
N PHE A 108 17.63 -14.66 8.92
CA PHE A 108 16.62 -14.53 7.88
C PHE A 108 17.03 -15.29 6.61
N LEU A 109 18.30 -15.19 6.20
CA LEU A 109 18.84 -15.95 5.07
C LEU A 109 18.73 -17.47 5.30
N ASP A 110 19.16 -17.93 6.47
CA ASP A 110 19.06 -19.35 6.86
C ASP A 110 17.61 -19.82 6.78
N LEU A 111 16.67 -19.04 7.33
CA LEU A 111 15.26 -19.40 7.31
C LEU A 111 14.69 -19.50 5.89
N VAL A 112 15.05 -18.58 4.99
CA VAL A 112 14.62 -18.62 3.59
C VAL A 112 15.16 -19.88 2.89
N SER A 113 16.36 -20.34 3.26
CA SER A 113 16.92 -21.60 2.75
C SER A 113 16.23 -22.85 3.32
N ASP A 114 15.73 -22.79 4.56
CA ASP A 114 15.26 -23.92 5.36
C ASP A 114 13.71 -24.03 5.50
N ILE A 115 12.96 -23.36 4.61
CA ILE A 115 11.49 -23.17 4.62
C ILE A 115 10.63 -24.42 4.89
N SER A 116 11.21 -25.61 4.86
CA SER A 116 10.64 -26.83 5.44
C SER A 116 10.26 -26.79 6.94
N SER A 117 10.58 -25.72 7.70
CA SER A 117 10.47 -25.73 9.18
C SER A 117 9.84 -24.47 9.84
N VAL A 118 9.11 -23.63 9.10
CA VAL A 118 8.74 -22.28 9.60
C VAL A 118 7.53 -22.28 10.55
N ASP A 119 7.80 -22.11 11.85
CA ASP A 119 6.89 -21.46 12.80
C ASP A 119 7.32 -19.98 12.94
N CYS A 120 6.55 -19.07 12.33
CA CYS A 120 6.42 -17.63 12.59
C CYS A 120 7.69 -16.72 12.73
N LEU A 121 7.73 -15.65 11.92
CA LEU A 121 8.83 -14.68 11.83
C LEU A 121 8.51 -13.38 12.60
N LYS A 122 9.12 -13.22 13.78
CA LYS A 122 9.42 -11.90 14.38
C LYS A 122 10.92 -11.83 14.59
N LYS A 123 11.66 -11.46 13.54
CA LYS A 123 13.12 -11.40 13.57
C LYS A 123 13.64 -10.14 12.89
N GLN A 124 14.87 -9.82 13.20
CA GLN A 124 15.66 -8.89 12.41
C GLN A 124 15.66 -9.41 10.96
N LEU A 125 15.21 -8.55 10.05
CA LEU A 125 15.10 -8.86 8.62
C LEU A 125 16.26 -8.22 7.86
N GLN A 126 16.75 -7.08 8.38
CA GLN A 126 17.79 -6.28 7.77
C GLN A 126 18.95 -6.04 8.72
N GLU A 127 20.14 -5.95 8.16
CA GLU A 127 21.33 -5.51 8.86
C GLU A 127 21.22 -4.04 9.24
N VAL A 128 21.65 -3.71 10.46
CA VAL A 128 21.50 -2.36 11.03
C VAL A 128 22.26 -1.32 10.20
N GLU A 129 23.43 -1.68 9.68
CA GLU A 129 24.23 -0.82 8.82
C GLU A 129 23.49 -0.45 7.53
N PHE A 130 22.76 -1.39 6.92
CA PHE A 130 21.92 -1.10 5.77
C PHE A 130 20.79 -0.14 6.13
N CYS A 131 20.12 -0.33 7.28
CA CYS A 131 19.06 0.57 7.72
C CYS A 131 19.57 2.01 7.87
N HIS A 132 20.74 2.22 8.49
CA HIS A 132 21.33 3.55 8.63
C HIS A 132 21.64 4.21 7.28
N ARG A 133 22.27 3.47 6.37
CA ARG A 133 22.63 4.01 5.05
C ARG A 133 21.42 4.31 4.18
N LEU A 134 20.37 3.48 4.28
CA LEU A 134 19.09 3.77 3.65
C LEU A 134 18.43 5.02 4.26
N LEU A 135 18.52 5.22 5.58
CA LEU A 135 18.03 6.46 6.21
C LEU A 135 18.79 7.71 5.73
N GLU A 136 20.12 7.65 5.64
CA GLU A 136 20.94 8.74 5.11
C GLU A 136 20.54 9.08 3.66
N GLU A 137 20.30 8.07 2.82
CA GLU A 137 19.81 8.26 1.45
C GLU A 137 18.42 8.91 1.42
N LEU A 138 17.49 8.47 2.28
CA LEU A 138 16.13 9.04 2.36
C LEU A 138 16.14 10.50 2.84
N GLU A 139 17.03 10.84 3.77
CA GLU A 139 17.25 12.23 4.19
C GLU A 139 17.82 13.07 3.05
N HIS A 140 18.76 12.51 2.29
CA HIS A 140 19.30 13.16 1.10
C HIS A 140 18.20 13.42 0.06
N ILE A 141 17.30 12.44 -0.16
CA ILE A 141 16.11 12.61 -0.99
C ILE A 141 15.25 13.76 -0.49
N GLU A 142 14.91 13.78 0.81
CA GLU A 142 14.05 14.81 1.38
C GLU A 142 14.65 16.22 1.27
N GLN A 143 15.97 16.36 1.42
CA GLN A 143 16.69 17.62 1.29
C GLN A 143 16.90 18.08 -0.15
N SER A 144 16.76 17.18 -1.14
CA SER A 144 16.92 17.51 -2.56
C SER A 144 15.79 18.42 -3.08
N SER A 145 16.05 19.16 -4.16
CA SER A 145 15.04 19.93 -4.89
C SER A 145 14.11 19.07 -5.75
N CYS A 146 14.40 17.78 -5.91
CA CYS A 146 13.64 16.88 -6.77
C CYS A 146 12.20 16.69 -6.26
N PRO A 147 11.23 16.49 -7.17
CA PRO A 147 9.84 16.32 -6.80
C PRO A 147 9.61 15.01 -6.04
N LYS A 148 8.65 15.00 -5.11
CA LYS A 148 8.36 13.86 -4.22
C LYS A 148 6.89 13.49 -4.29
N GLY A 149 6.57 12.27 -4.66
CA GLY A 149 5.25 11.70 -4.42
C GLY A 149 5.05 11.41 -2.93
N ARG A 150 3.84 11.62 -2.40
CA ARG A 150 3.51 11.27 -1.01
C ARG A 150 2.76 9.93 -0.95
N PRO A 151 3.05 9.05 0.03
CA PRO A 151 2.55 7.68 0.05
C PRO A 151 1.04 7.55 0.12
N ASN A 152 0.42 8.33 1.00
CA ASN A 152 -1.03 8.33 1.22
C ASN A 152 -1.46 9.70 1.77
N THR A 153 -2.76 9.88 2.00
CA THR A 153 -3.31 11.13 2.57
C THR A 153 -3.23 11.21 4.09
N MET A 154 -2.75 10.13 4.76
CA MET A 154 -2.65 10.03 6.21
C MET A 154 -1.26 10.39 6.74
N ASN A 155 -0.22 10.30 5.90
CA ASN A 155 1.16 10.60 6.25
C ASN A 155 1.69 11.76 5.39
N SER A 156 2.15 12.80 6.06
CA SER A 156 2.65 14.04 5.46
C SER A 156 4.10 13.89 4.97
N TYR A 157 4.84 12.92 5.54
CA TYR A 157 6.25 12.66 5.26
C TYR A 157 6.49 11.22 4.80
N GLY A 158 7.49 11.05 3.92
CA GLY A 158 7.80 9.77 3.30
C GLY A 158 7.98 9.86 1.79
N VAL A 159 8.62 8.84 1.23
CA VAL A 159 9.04 8.78 -0.18
C VAL A 159 8.41 7.57 -0.87
N LEU A 160 7.91 7.77 -2.09
CA LEU A 160 7.56 6.67 -3.00
C LEU A 160 8.85 6.14 -3.65
N LEU A 161 9.23 4.91 -3.30
CA LEU A 161 10.55 4.36 -3.63
C LEU A 161 10.69 3.95 -5.11
N ASP A 162 9.57 3.63 -5.75
CA ASP A 162 9.52 3.36 -7.19
C ASP A 162 9.90 4.60 -8.01
N GLU A 163 9.59 5.80 -7.51
CA GLU A 163 9.89 7.05 -8.19
C GLU A 163 11.38 7.39 -8.19
N TYR A 164 12.11 6.90 -7.18
CA TYR A 164 13.55 7.10 -6.99
C TYR A 164 14.39 5.92 -7.49
N GLY A 165 13.78 4.85 -8.00
CA GLY A 165 14.50 3.76 -8.67
C GLY A 165 14.94 2.59 -7.80
N PHE A 166 14.40 2.47 -6.58
CA PHE A 166 14.69 1.34 -5.68
C PHE A 166 14.07 0.01 -6.14
N ASP A 167 13.05 0.04 -7.00
CA ASP A 167 12.32 -1.17 -7.37
C ASP A 167 13.19 -2.23 -8.06
N ASN A 168 13.94 -1.86 -9.10
CA ASN A 168 14.58 -2.85 -9.98
C ASN A 168 15.71 -3.61 -9.30
N GLY A 169 16.56 -2.92 -8.55
CA GLY A 169 17.77 -3.49 -7.96
C GLY A 169 17.60 -3.97 -6.52
N LEU A 170 16.73 -3.33 -5.74
CA LEU A 170 16.56 -3.65 -4.32
C LEU A 170 15.26 -4.41 -4.04
N LEU A 171 14.11 -3.81 -4.36
CA LEU A 171 12.83 -4.29 -3.84
C LEU A 171 12.26 -5.45 -4.66
N THR A 172 12.42 -5.45 -5.98
CA THR A 172 12.00 -6.58 -6.83
C THR A 172 12.74 -7.86 -6.45
N PRO A 173 14.09 -7.87 -6.35
CA PRO A 173 14.82 -9.05 -5.88
C PRO A 173 14.46 -9.45 -4.45
N LEU A 174 14.28 -8.49 -3.54
CA LEU A 174 13.87 -8.78 -2.14
C LEU A 174 12.57 -9.57 -2.11
N ARG A 175 11.58 -9.11 -2.88
CA ARG A 175 10.28 -9.76 -3.00
C ARG A 175 10.36 -11.14 -3.64
N GLU A 176 11.01 -11.25 -4.79
CA GLU A 176 10.99 -12.48 -5.60
C GLU A 176 11.85 -13.59 -4.99
N ILE A 177 13.02 -13.25 -4.46
CA ILE A 177 14.01 -14.23 -4.01
C ILE A 177 13.80 -14.59 -2.54
N TYR A 178 13.45 -13.62 -1.68
CA TYR A 178 13.47 -13.82 -0.23
C TYR A 178 12.08 -13.82 0.41
N LEU A 179 11.20 -12.87 0.04
CA LEU A 179 9.88 -12.76 0.69
C LEU A 179 8.86 -13.76 0.12
N MET A 180 8.84 -13.98 -1.19
CA MET A 180 7.86 -14.87 -1.82
C MET A 180 7.95 -16.33 -1.33
N PRO A 181 9.14 -16.93 -1.14
CA PRO A 181 9.23 -18.26 -0.54
C PRO A 181 8.57 -18.33 0.85
N LEU A 182 8.85 -17.35 1.72
CA LEU A 182 8.28 -17.30 3.07
C LEU A 182 6.78 -17.09 3.05
N THR A 183 6.32 -16.10 2.28
CA THR A 183 4.89 -15.76 2.20
C THR A 183 4.07 -16.85 1.52
N SER A 184 4.67 -17.69 0.67
CA SER A 184 4.01 -18.88 0.12
C SER A 184 3.62 -19.91 1.19
N VAL A 185 4.39 -20.00 2.28
CA VAL A 185 4.12 -20.89 3.41
C VAL A 185 3.26 -20.21 4.47
N LEU A 186 3.55 -18.93 4.77
CA LEU A 186 2.84 -18.18 5.82
C LEU A 186 1.42 -17.79 5.40
N PHE A 187 1.20 -17.48 4.12
CA PHE A 187 -0.08 -16.96 3.61
C PHE A 187 -0.52 -17.65 2.30
N PRO A 188 -0.66 -18.99 2.30
CA PRO A 188 -0.95 -19.76 1.09
C PRO A 188 -2.33 -19.47 0.50
N ASP A 189 -3.27 -19.02 1.32
CA ASP A 189 -4.68 -18.79 1.00
C ASP A 189 -4.98 -17.39 0.44
N CYS A 190 -4.11 -16.39 0.69
CA CYS A 190 -4.29 -15.02 0.19
C CYS A 190 -3.39 -14.68 -1.02
N GLY A 191 -2.67 -15.65 -1.57
CA GLY A 191 -1.80 -15.45 -2.73
C GLY A 191 -0.34 -15.12 -2.41
N GLY A 192 0.14 -15.45 -1.21
CA GLY A 192 1.54 -15.22 -0.82
C GLY A 192 2.58 -15.87 -1.75
N GLY A 193 2.24 -17.00 -2.40
CA GLY A 193 3.10 -17.67 -3.36
C GLY A 193 3.08 -17.10 -4.79
N CYS A 194 2.30 -16.06 -5.06
CA CYS A 194 2.12 -15.51 -6.42
C CYS A 194 2.14 -13.97 -6.44
N LEU A 195 2.90 -13.37 -5.53
CA LEU A 195 3.10 -11.92 -5.46
C LEU A 195 3.90 -11.47 -6.69
N ASP A 196 3.25 -10.78 -7.64
CA ASP A 196 3.77 -10.41 -8.97
C ASP A 196 3.83 -8.89 -9.24
N SER A 197 3.40 -8.06 -8.27
CA SER A 197 3.81 -6.66 -8.18
C SER A 197 3.99 -6.19 -6.74
N HIS A 198 4.47 -4.94 -6.58
CA HIS A 198 4.52 -4.27 -5.30
C HIS A 198 4.39 -2.76 -5.43
N LYS A 199 4.10 -2.11 -4.31
CA LYS A 199 4.27 -0.67 -4.11
C LYS A 199 5.01 -0.46 -2.79
N ALA A 200 6.15 0.20 -2.85
CA ALA A 200 6.98 0.44 -1.68
C ALA A 200 7.12 1.93 -1.38
N PHE A 201 7.08 2.27 -0.11
CA PHE A 201 7.17 3.65 0.35
C PHE A 201 7.68 3.71 1.78
N THR A 202 8.22 4.86 2.16
CA THR A 202 8.59 5.12 3.56
C THR A 202 7.54 5.97 4.26
N VAL A 203 7.43 5.82 5.56
CA VAL A 203 6.58 6.64 6.44
C VAL A 203 7.41 7.09 7.64
N ILE A 204 7.30 8.36 8.01
CA ILE A 204 8.05 8.94 9.12
C ILE A 204 7.05 9.40 10.18
N TYR A 205 7.19 8.85 11.39
CA TYR A 205 6.46 9.26 12.59
C TYR A 205 7.39 10.07 13.49
N SER A 206 6.89 11.16 14.05
CA SER A 206 7.65 11.97 15.02
C SER A 206 6.74 12.55 16.10
N THR A 207 7.34 13.00 17.19
CA THR A 207 6.59 13.73 18.24
C THR A 207 6.14 15.13 17.83
N SER A 208 6.52 15.60 16.63
CA SER A 208 6.12 16.91 16.11
C SER A 208 5.15 16.82 14.92
N HIS A 209 5.09 15.69 14.23
CA HIS A 209 4.29 15.47 13.02
C HIS A 209 3.87 14.00 12.92
N ASP A 210 2.63 13.76 12.45
CA ASP A 210 2.02 12.45 12.21
C ASP A 210 2.22 11.49 13.40
N HIS A 211 1.49 11.74 14.50
CA HIS A 211 1.71 11.02 15.76
C HIS A 211 1.24 9.57 15.72
N ASP A 212 0.15 9.28 15.01
CA ASP A 212 -0.50 7.98 14.93
C ASP A 212 -0.96 7.68 13.49
N LEU A 213 -1.39 6.44 13.27
CA LEU A 213 -2.08 6.06 12.03
C LEU A 213 -3.39 5.41 12.40
N SER A 214 -4.49 6.04 11.97
CA SER A 214 -5.85 5.54 12.18
C SER A 214 -6.02 4.13 11.62
N CYS A 215 -6.87 3.34 12.27
CA CYS A 215 -7.12 1.95 11.89
C CYS A 215 -7.58 1.83 10.42
N HIS A 216 -6.90 0.97 9.65
CA HIS A 216 -7.14 0.76 8.23
C HIS A 216 -6.71 -0.67 7.82
N TYR A 217 -6.90 -1.02 6.55
CA TYR A 217 -6.29 -2.18 5.92
C TYR A 217 -5.47 -1.74 4.72
N ASP A 218 -4.54 -2.57 4.27
CA ASP A 218 -3.68 -2.27 3.13
C ASP A 218 -4.29 -2.73 1.81
N ASN A 219 -4.05 -1.94 0.76
CA ASN A 219 -4.33 -2.38 -0.62
C ASN A 219 -3.23 -3.34 -1.11
N ALA A 220 -3.08 -4.47 -0.43
CA ALA A 220 -2.08 -5.51 -0.65
C ALA A 220 -2.66 -6.90 -0.33
N GLU A 221 -2.04 -7.95 -0.86
CA GLU A 221 -2.31 -9.32 -0.40
C GLU A 221 -1.45 -9.64 0.84
N VAL A 222 -0.18 -9.23 0.81
CA VAL A 222 0.75 -9.30 1.93
C VAL A 222 1.50 -7.97 2.04
N THR A 223 1.65 -7.46 3.27
CA THR A 223 2.44 -6.28 3.57
C THR A 223 3.69 -6.67 4.34
N LEU A 224 4.82 -6.09 3.95
CA LEU A 224 6.03 -6.02 4.76
C LEU A 224 6.15 -4.61 5.36
N ASN A 225 6.41 -4.54 6.66
CA ASN A 225 6.70 -3.31 7.38
C ASN A 225 8.02 -3.44 8.14
N VAL A 226 9.08 -2.82 7.63
CA VAL A 226 10.41 -2.84 8.24
C VAL A 226 10.65 -1.53 8.99
N CYS A 227 11.03 -1.63 10.26
CA CYS A 227 11.46 -0.47 11.04
C CYS A 227 12.91 -0.12 10.66
N LEU A 228 13.07 0.91 9.83
CA LEU A 228 14.38 1.48 9.50
C LEU A 228 14.94 2.30 10.65
N GLY A 229 14.06 2.92 11.47
CA GLY A 229 14.27 3.46 12.82
C GLY A 229 15.50 4.36 13.07
N TYR A 230 15.31 5.51 13.71
CA TYR A 230 16.43 6.19 14.37
C TYR A 230 16.67 5.59 15.76
N GLU A 231 17.90 5.56 16.24
CA GLU A 231 18.16 5.05 17.60
C GLU A 231 17.38 5.85 18.66
N GLY A 232 16.80 5.15 19.66
CA GLY A 232 16.23 5.77 20.86
C GLY A 232 14.76 6.23 20.78
N PHE A 233 13.98 5.85 19.77
CA PHE A 233 12.53 6.08 19.79
C PHE A 233 11.81 5.16 20.79
N THR A 234 10.65 5.59 21.29
CA THR A 234 9.78 4.76 22.16
C THR A 234 8.31 4.90 21.77
N GLY A 235 7.51 3.86 22.03
CA GLY A 235 6.11 3.77 21.58
C GLY A 235 5.99 3.47 20.08
N GLY A 236 4.84 3.77 19.50
CA GLY A 236 4.60 3.55 18.07
C GLY A 236 4.12 2.15 17.69
N ASP A 237 3.81 1.27 18.65
CA ASP A 237 3.50 -0.14 18.38
C ASP A 237 2.45 -0.31 17.27
N LEU A 238 2.67 -1.29 16.41
CA LEU A 238 1.70 -1.66 15.39
C LEU A 238 0.66 -2.56 16.05
N TYR A 239 -0.61 -2.15 16.04
CA TYR A 239 -1.70 -2.94 16.59
C TYR A 239 -2.58 -3.54 15.50
N PHE A 240 -3.01 -4.78 15.70
CA PHE A 240 -3.84 -5.55 14.77
C PHE A 240 -5.17 -5.96 15.41
N HIS A 241 -6.21 -6.02 14.58
CA HIS A 241 -7.53 -6.56 14.89
C HIS A 241 -7.83 -7.73 13.95
N GLY A 242 -9.12 -8.09 13.81
CA GLY A 242 -9.59 -9.04 12.81
C GLY A 242 -9.32 -8.60 11.37
N MET A 243 -9.71 -9.45 10.44
CA MET A 243 -9.73 -9.11 9.02
C MET A 243 -10.78 -8.03 8.75
N LYS A 244 -10.61 -7.26 7.68
CA LYS A 244 -11.53 -6.18 7.27
C LYS A 244 -13.00 -6.60 7.12
N ASP A 245 -13.26 -7.88 6.87
CA ASP A 245 -14.59 -8.44 6.63
C ASP A 245 -15.18 -9.10 7.90
N GLU A 246 -14.49 -9.01 9.04
CA GLU A 246 -14.93 -9.55 10.33
C GLU A 246 -15.48 -8.43 11.25
N ASP A 247 -16.39 -8.78 12.16
CA ASP A 247 -16.99 -7.82 13.09
C ASP A 247 -15.99 -7.28 14.12
N GLU A 248 -15.87 -5.95 14.14
CA GLU A 248 -14.90 -5.13 14.89
C GLU A 248 -14.87 -5.40 16.42
N TRP A 249 -15.97 -5.92 16.98
CA TRP A 249 -16.21 -5.97 18.42
C TRP A 249 -15.73 -7.25 19.14
N THR A 250 -15.16 -8.22 18.41
CA THR A 250 -14.94 -9.57 18.98
C THR A 250 -13.49 -9.91 19.34
N ARG A 251 -12.50 -9.03 19.12
CA ARG A 251 -11.09 -9.45 19.22
C ARG A 251 -10.18 -8.49 19.98
N GLN A 252 -9.36 -9.05 20.86
CA GLN A 252 -8.30 -8.35 21.60
C GLN A 252 -7.24 -7.85 20.61
N LYS A 253 -6.82 -6.59 20.76
CA LYS A 253 -5.72 -6.03 19.95
C LYS A 253 -4.44 -6.80 20.19
N LEU A 254 -3.78 -7.24 19.12
CA LEU A 254 -2.40 -7.72 19.20
C LEU A 254 -1.48 -6.54 18.93
N HIS A 255 -0.63 -6.20 19.89
CA HIS A 255 0.40 -5.18 19.71
C HIS A 255 1.73 -5.85 19.33
N CYS A 256 2.37 -5.31 18.31
CA CYS A 256 3.67 -5.71 17.81
C CYS A 256 4.62 -4.53 17.91
N GLN A 257 5.65 -4.71 18.73
CA GLN A 257 6.71 -3.72 18.89
C GLN A 257 7.58 -3.65 17.64
N HIS A 258 8.09 -2.45 17.37
CA HIS A 258 9.10 -2.23 16.33
C HIS A 258 10.48 -2.08 16.96
N HIS A 259 11.45 -2.77 16.37
CA HIS A 259 12.88 -2.59 16.66
C HIS A 259 13.62 -2.30 15.35
N LEU A 260 14.72 -1.56 15.45
CA LEU A 260 15.60 -1.29 14.32
C LEU A 260 15.96 -2.58 13.56
N GLY A 261 15.78 -2.58 12.25
CA GLY A 261 16.06 -3.72 11.37
C GLY A 261 15.00 -4.82 11.37
N TRP A 262 13.98 -4.75 12.22
CA TRP A 262 12.93 -5.76 12.28
C TRP A 262 11.88 -5.55 11.20
N GLY A 263 11.50 -6.64 10.54
CA GLY A 263 10.42 -6.70 9.57
C GLY A 263 9.20 -7.42 10.13
N ILE A 264 8.01 -6.84 9.95
CA ILE A 264 6.72 -7.48 10.24
C ILE A 264 6.05 -7.82 8.91
N LEU A 265 5.73 -9.10 8.71
CA LEU A 265 4.89 -9.57 7.62
C LEU A 265 3.47 -9.81 8.12
N HIS A 266 2.47 -9.30 7.41
CA HIS A 266 1.06 -9.56 7.71
C HIS A 266 0.21 -9.55 6.44
N ARG A 267 -1.03 -10.08 6.55
CA ARG A 267 -1.98 -10.02 5.44
C ARG A 267 -2.43 -8.57 5.26
N GLY A 268 -2.57 -8.12 4.02
CA GLY A 268 -3.01 -6.75 3.76
C GLY A 268 -4.44 -6.48 4.26
N ALA A 269 -5.28 -7.51 4.33
CA ALA A 269 -6.65 -7.43 4.83
C ALA A 269 -6.77 -7.33 6.36
N HIS A 270 -5.68 -7.48 7.13
CA HIS A 270 -5.73 -7.27 8.58
C HIS A 270 -6.00 -5.79 8.88
N MET A 271 -7.02 -5.53 9.70
CA MET A 271 -7.27 -4.18 10.20
C MET A 271 -6.20 -3.82 11.23
N HIS A 272 -5.48 -2.73 11.00
CA HIS A 272 -4.36 -2.34 11.84
C HIS A 272 -4.15 -0.83 11.89
N GLY A 273 -3.39 -0.38 12.88
CA GLY A 273 -2.97 1.02 13.02
C GLY A 273 -1.69 1.11 13.82
N ALA A 274 -1.14 2.32 13.96
CA ALA A 274 0.04 2.58 14.78
C ALA A 274 -0.36 3.39 16.00
N ASP A 275 0.04 2.91 17.19
CA ASP A 275 -0.08 3.70 18.42
C ASP A 275 0.80 4.97 18.33
N PRO A 276 0.54 6.00 19.15
CA PRO A 276 1.37 7.18 19.15
C PRO A 276 2.83 6.91 19.50
N LEU A 277 3.74 7.63 18.82
CA LEU A 277 5.13 7.69 19.25
C LEU A 277 5.26 8.51 20.55
N ILE A 278 5.97 7.99 21.54
CA ILE A 278 6.17 8.65 22.84
C ILE A 278 7.42 9.56 22.79
N SER A 279 8.48 9.12 22.13
CA SER A 279 9.72 9.90 21.95
C SER A 279 10.46 9.52 20.68
N GLY A 280 11.26 10.44 20.16
CA GLY A 280 12.15 10.22 19.02
C GLY A 280 11.46 10.36 17.66
N THR A 281 12.07 9.73 16.66
CA THR A 281 11.57 9.67 15.29
C THR A 281 11.68 8.23 14.82
N ARG A 282 10.66 7.75 14.10
CA ARG A 282 10.68 6.41 13.52
C ARG A 282 10.36 6.46 12.04
N CYS A 283 11.25 5.91 11.23
CA CYS A 283 11.01 5.69 9.81
C CYS A 283 10.74 4.19 9.57
N ASN A 284 9.70 3.89 8.80
CA ASN A 284 9.39 2.53 8.39
C ASN A 284 9.38 2.44 6.87
N LEU A 285 9.97 1.37 6.33
CA LEU A 285 9.80 0.92 4.96
C LEU A 285 8.55 0.03 4.91
N ILE A 286 7.56 0.43 4.13
CA ILE A 286 6.35 -0.35 3.86
C ILE A 286 6.38 -0.85 2.43
N MET A 287 6.09 -2.13 2.25
CA MET A 287 5.99 -2.74 0.93
C MET A 287 4.69 -3.53 0.83
N TRP A 288 3.77 -2.97 0.05
CA TRP A 288 2.52 -3.62 -0.33
C TRP A 288 2.78 -4.57 -1.48
N MET A 289 2.79 -5.87 -1.22
CA MET A 289 2.99 -6.90 -2.23
C MET A 289 1.65 -7.43 -2.72
N ARG A 290 1.54 -7.62 -4.03
CA ARG A 290 0.27 -7.89 -4.70
C ARG A 290 0.36 -9.08 -5.64
N ALA A 291 -0.73 -9.81 -5.76
CA ALA A 291 -0.89 -10.98 -6.61
C ALA A 291 -2.02 -10.76 -7.62
N SER A 292 -1.67 -10.54 -8.89
CA SER A 292 -2.67 -10.32 -9.94
C SER A 292 -3.64 -11.50 -10.12
N SER A 293 -3.17 -12.72 -9.86
CA SER A 293 -4.00 -13.94 -9.91
C SER A 293 -5.15 -13.97 -8.89
N VAL A 294 -5.02 -13.20 -7.80
CA VAL A 294 -6.07 -12.97 -6.80
C VAL A 294 -6.93 -11.76 -7.22
N ARG A 295 -6.27 -10.64 -7.50
CA ARG A 295 -6.93 -9.36 -7.80
C ARG A 295 -7.80 -9.39 -9.05
N ASN A 296 -7.41 -10.14 -10.09
CA ASN A 296 -8.18 -10.29 -11.33
C ASN A 296 -9.52 -11.02 -11.13
N LYS A 297 -9.71 -11.71 -9.99
CA LYS A 297 -10.96 -12.39 -9.61
C LYS A 297 -11.84 -11.48 -8.76
N GLN A 298 -11.26 -10.80 -7.78
CA GLN A 298 -11.98 -9.92 -6.86
C GLN A 298 -11.13 -8.71 -6.47
N CYS A 299 -11.67 -7.51 -6.64
CA CYS A 299 -11.04 -6.28 -6.21
C CYS A 299 -11.05 -6.17 -4.68
N PRO A 300 -9.90 -6.00 -4.01
CA PRO A 300 -9.87 -5.90 -2.55
C PRO A 300 -10.51 -4.62 -2.01
N MET A 301 -10.69 -3.59 -2.85
CA MET A 301 -11.27 -2.30 -2.44
C MET A 301 -12.80 -2.28 -2.47
N CYS A 302 -13.43 -2.96 -3.43
CA CYS A 302 -14.89 -2.96 -3.58
C CYS A 302 -15.54 -4.34 -3.40
N GLY A 303 -14.75 -5.40 -3.26
CA GLY A 303 -15.24 -6.78 -3.09
C GLY A 303 -15.92 -7.37 -4.33
N GLN A 304 -15.90 -6.68 -5.48
CA GLN A 304 -16.51 -7.13 -6.73
C GLN A 304 -15.46 -7.60 -7.74
N PRO A 305 -15.83 -8.42 -8.74
CA PRO A 305 -14.97 -8.65 -9.90
C PRO A 305 -14.49 -7.32 -10.50
N PRO A 306 -13.18 -7.13 -10.73
CA PRO A 306 -12.65 -5.83 -11.10
C PRO A 306 -13.07 -5.44 -12.52
N LYS A 307 -13.46 -4.18 -12.69
CA LYS A 307 -13.61 -3.55 -14.02
C LYS A 307 -12.32 -2.81 -14.33
N LEU A 308 -11.45 -3.42 -15.13
CA LEU A 308 -10.11 -2.90 -15.37
C LEU A 308 -10.13 -1.65 -16.26
N VAL A 309 -9.49 -0.59 -15.75
CA VAL A 309 -9.23 0.66 -16.48
C VAL A 309 -7.72 0.82 -16.58
N GLU A 310 -7.24 1.10 -17.79
CA GLU A 310 -5.82 1.35 -18.02
C GLU A 310 -5.39 2.68 -17.41
N MET A 311 -4.26 2.68 -16.70
CA MET A 311 -3.71 3.85 -16.03
C MET A 311 -2.19 3.77 -15.99
N TYR A 312 -1.53 4.45 -16.92
CA TYR A 312 -0.06 4.45 -17.03
C TYR A 312 0.60 5.05 -15.79
N GLY A 313 1.65 4.41 -15.27
CA GLY A 313 2.41 4.93 -14.13
C GLY A 313 1.79 4.68 -12.75
N ALA A 314 0.68 3.95 -12.68
CA ALA A 314 0.10 3.46 -11.43
C ALA A 314 -0.16 1.95 -11.53
N ASP A 315 0.64 1.13 -10.83
CA ASP A 315 0.44 -0.32 -10.77
C ASP A 315 -0.30 -0.69 -9.48
N ASP A 316 -1.60 -1.01 -9.58
CA ASP A 316 -2.41 -1.54 -8.48
C ASP A 316 -2.46 -3.07 -8.42
N GLY A 317 -1.57 -3.75 -9.15
CA GLY A 317 -1.40 -5.20 -9.11
C GLY A 317 -2.42 -5.98 -9.95
N TYR A 318 -3.05 -5.33 -10.92
CA TYR A 318 -3.92 -5.99 -11.90
C TYR A 318 -3.15 -6.28 -13.19
N ARG A 319 -3.54 -7.35 -13.89
CA ARG A 319 -2.98 -7.73 -15.21
C ARG A 319 -4.12 -8.13 -16.14
N LEU A 320 -3.95 -8.00 -17.46
CA LEU A 320 -4.91 -8.59 -18.39
C LEU A 320 -4.63 -10.10 -18.51
N ASP A 321 -5.65 -10.92 -18.24
CA ASP A 321 -5.59 -12.34 -18.56
C ASP A 321 -5.44 -12.48 -20.09
N LYS A 322 -4.64 -13.45 -20.55
CA LYS A 322 -4.52 -13.74 -21.99
C LYS A 322 -5.90 -14.12 -22.53
N GLY A 323 -6.56 -13.20 -23.23
CA GLY A 323 -7.90 -13.39 -23.84
C GLY A 323 -9.03 -12.51 -23.30
N ARG A 324 -8.78 -11.68 -22.28
CA ARG A 324 -9.76 -10.67 -21.82
C ARG A 324 -9.61 -9.39 -22.64
N GLU A 325 -10.66 -8.99 -23.36
CA GLU A 325 -10.75 -7.64 -23.95
C GLU A 325 -11.02 -6.61 -22.85
N LEU A 326 -10.54 -5.37 -23.04
CA LEU A 326 -10.91 -4.25 -22.18
C LEU A 326 -12.41 -3.98 -22.35
N GLU A 327 -13.22 -4.27 -21.34
CA GLU A 327 -14.65 -4.00 -21.42
C GLU A 327 -14.92 -2.49 -21.37
N GLY A 328 -15.36 -1.95 -22.50
CA GLY A 328 -16.14 -0.72 -22.53
C GLY A 328 -17.49 -0.98 -21.87
N ALA A 329 -17.75 -0.27 -20.76
CA ALA A 329 -19.00 -0.16 -20.02
C ALA A 329 -20.22 -0.90 -20.63
N LYS A 330 -20.45 -2.16 -20.24
CA LYS A 330 -21.76 -2.82 -20.26
C LYS A 330 -21.70 -4.04 -19.34
N GLY A 331 -22.63 -4.10 -18.39
CA GLY A 331 -22.67 -5.14 -17.36
C GLY A 331 -23.31 -6.45 -17.83
N ASN A 332 -22.99 -7.53 -17.13
CA ASN A 332 -24.00 -8.29 -16.39
C ASN A 332 -23.38 -9.34 -15.43
N GLU A 333 -24.05 -9.42 -14.28
CA GLU A 333 -24.40 -10.57 -13.42
C GLU A 333 -23.35 -11.66 -13.10
N ALA A 334 -23.01 -11.73 -11.81
CA ALA A 334 -22.24 -12.81 -11.19
C ALA A 334 -23.17 -13.82 -10.49
N SER A 335 -22.85 -15.11 -10.62
CA SER A 335 -23.45 -16.21 -9.87
C SER A 335 -22.68 -16.49 -8.57
N GLN A 336 -23.43 -16.66 -7.47
CA GLN A 336 -22.94 -16.93 -6.12
C GLN A 336 -22.35 -18.34 -5.95
N SER A 337 -21.36 -18.46 -5.06
CA SER A 337 -21.00 -19.72 -4.39
C SER A 337 -20.72 -19.45 -2.91
N ASP A 338 -21.18 -20.37 -2.06
CA ASP A 338 -21.28 -20.30 -0.59
C ASP A 338 -19.93 -20.25 0.16
N PRO A 339 -19.92 -19.79 1.44
CA PRO A 339 -18.70 -19.57 2.21
C PRO A 339 -18.18 -20.86 2.85
N VAL A 340 -16.85 -21.04 2.81
CA VAL A 340 -16.14 -22.02 3.63
C VAL A 340 -15.65 -21.31 4.87
N ASP A 341 -16.21 -21.73 6.00
CA ASP A 341 -15.84 -21.35 7.37
C ASP A 341 -14.50 -21.98 7.76
N ARG A 342 -13.47 -21.17 8.07
CA ARG A 342 -12.26 -21.55 8.83
C ARG A 342 -11.65 -20.32 9.53
N ASP A 343 -11.87 -20.25 10.85
CA ASP A 343 -10.96 -19.61 11.80
C ASP A 343 -9.53 -20.14 11.63
N VAL A 344 -8.57 -19.22 11.55
CA VAL A 344 -7.18 -19.19 12.09
C VAL A 344 -6.39 -18.27 11.15
N ASP A 345 -5.89 -17.12 11.65
CA ASP A 345 -4.56 -16.57 11.30
C ASP A 345 -4.35 -15.15 11.84
N VAL A 346 -3.97 -15.14 13.11
CA VAL A 346 -2.88 -14.28 13.55
C VAL A 346 -1.85 -15.26 14.06
N CYS A 347 -0.66 -15.34 13.42
CA CYS A 347 0.46 -16.07 14.00
C CYS A 347 0.77 -15.45 15.37
N ARG A 348 0.25 -16.09 16.42
CA ARG A 348 0.52 -15.78 17.82
C ARG A 348 1.99 -16.06 18.07
N LEU A 349 2.74 -15.01 18.37
CA LEU A 349 4.11 -15.10 18.87
C LEU A 349 4.22 -14.24 20.12
N LEU A 350 4.40 -14.93 21.24
CA LEU A 350 4.90 -14.38 22.50
C LEU A 350 6.24 -13.68 22.30
#